data_AF-A0A3L9YVD4-F1
#
_entry.id   AF-A0A3L9YVD4-F1
#
_cell.length_a   1.000
_cell.length_b   1.000
_cell.length_c   1.000
_cell.angle_alpha   90.00
_cell.angle_beta   90.00
_cell.angle_gamma   90.00
#
_symmetry.space_group_name_H-M   'P 1'
#
loop_
_entity.id
_entity.type
_entity.pdbx_description
1 polymer ?
#
loop_
_entity_poly.entity_id
_entity_poly.type
_entity_poly.pdbx_seq_one_letter_code
_entity_poly.pdbx_strand_id
1 'polypeptide(L)'
;MKKRLILSLLAVSLVFTSCFKDKDDDIQIASVAEIQNFIYRGLNYFYLYKADTAELANDAFTSEEEKNTFITSFDTPEALFDYLKSPQDRFSILVDNYIELENALSGITLNNGMEFGLVFYPNNSGNVFGYIRYVIPNTAASSAGLQRGVIFNTVDGQQITENNFSELLTPDEYTIGLATFDGTEVTPTSDEVTLTKTQVSENPIHVAQTLNVSGHTIGYLMYNAFTSEFDSQLNGTFAQFQADGVTDLVLDLRYNGGGSVRTATYLTSMITGQFTGDLLYTEEWNADRQNENAENGVFPATFEGGSEIINNLGLSRVYILTTGRTASASELVINTLNPYINVIQIGGATTGKFQASFLLYDAPAPGFSRSEANQGHTYAMLPLVFKTANSVGFTDYVDGLTPNIELGEDYSNLGILGDANEPLLAVAIADIVGQPRPFQKNLDKLEEISESKANSPIYQLMIAEQ
;
A
#
# COMPACT_ATOMS: atom_id res chain seq x y z
N MET A 1 -50.42 -69.48 -13.52
CA MET A 1 -49.62 -69.81 -12.32
C MET A 1 -48.24 -69.15 -12.46
N LYS A 2 -47.81 -68.42 -11.41
CA LYS A 2 -46.43 -67.96 -11.11
C LYS A 2 -45.85 -66.96 -12.14
N LYS A 3 -45.90 -65.62 -11.97
CA LYS A 3 -45.48 -64.80 -10.80
C LYS A 3 -44.22 -65.38 -10.15
N ARG A 4 -43.05 -65.13 -10.75
CA ARG A 4 -41.69 -65.22 -10.17
C ARG A 4 -40.67 -65.08 -11.31
N LEU A 5 -40.47 -63.88 -11.86
CA LEU A 5 -39.24 -63.59 -12.64
C LEU A 5 -39.00 -62.08 -12.91
N ILE A 6 -39.54 -61.18 -12.08
CA ILE A 6 -39.27 -59.72 -12.16
C ILE A 6 -38.98 -59.20 -10.75
N LEU A 7 -38.14 -59.92 -10.00
CA LEU A 7 -37.73 -59.51 -8.64
C LEU A 7 -36.27 -59.89 -8.35
N SER A 8 -35.43 -59.86 -9.40
CA SER A 8 -34.00 -60.21 -9.25
C SER A 8 -33.05 -59.32 -10.05
N LEU A 9 -33.56 -58.34 -10.81
CA LEU A 9 -32.73 -57.32 -11.47
C LEU A 9 -32.88 -55.91 -10.87
N LEU A 10 -33.70 -55.75 -9.83
CA LEU A 10 -33.91 -54.47 -9.13
C LEU A 10 -33.33 -54.47 -7.70
N ALA A 11 -32.47 -55.44 -7.38
CA ALA A 11 -31.87 -55.60 -6.04
C ALA A 11 -30.33 -55.56 -6.05
N VAL A 12 -29.70 -55.17 -7.17
CA VAL A 12 -28.23 -55.02 -7.29
C VAL A 12 -27.86 -53.61 -7.78
N SER A 13 -28.73 -52.62 -7.57
CA SER A 13 -28.45 -51.22 -7.92
C SER A 13 -28.51 -50.26 -6.71
N LEU A 14 -28.42 -50.81 -5.49
CA LEU A 14 -28.62 -50.04 -4.25
C LEU A 14 -27.43 -50.08 -3.26
N VAL A 15 -26.24 -50.52 -3.68
CA VAL A 15 -25.07 -50.52 -2.79
C VAL A 15 -23.81 -50.13 -3.55
N PHE A 16 -23.74 -48.89 -4.04
CA PHE A 16 -22.47 -48.16 -4.28
C PHE A 16 -22.74 -46.66 -4.32
N THR A 17 -23.42 -46.13 -3.29
CA THR A 17 -23.18 -44.73 -2.88
C THR A 17 -21.98 -44.75 -1.95
N SER A 18 -20.80 -44.94 -2.55
CA SER A 18 -19.56 -44.46 -1.93
C SER A 18 -19.70 -42.94 -1.92
N CYS A 19 -20.12 -42.36 -0.81
CA CYS A 19 -19.76 -40.98 -0.52
C CYS A 19 -18.24 -40.93 -0.62
N PHE A 20 -17.72 -40.40 -1.72
CA PHE A 20 -16.40 -39.78 -1.68
C PHE A 20 -16.56 -38.68 -0.64
N LYS A 21 -15.95 -38.88 0.53
CA LYS A 21 -15.58 -37.76 1.38
C LYS A 21 -14.41 -37.11 0.64
N ASP A 22 -14.71 -36.17 -0.24
CA ASP A 22 -13.72 -35.18 -0.63
C ASP A 22 -13.41 -34.31 0.60
N LYS A 23 -12.27 -33.61 0.56
CA LYS A 23 -11.73 -32.85 1.69
C LYS A 23 -12.62 -31.68 2.15
N ASP A 24 -13.76 -31.48 1.49
CA ASP A 24 -14.65 -30.34 1.70
C ASP A 24 -15.77 -30.64 2.74
N ASP A 25 -15.90 -31.88 3.22
CA ASP A 25 -17.01 -32.29 4.11
C ASP A 25 -16.73 -32.17 5.63
N ASP A 26 -15.49 -31.88 6.05
CA ASP A 26 -15.12 -31.63 7.46
C ASP A 26 -13.90 -30.68 7.49
N ILE A 27 -14.12 -29.36 7.52
CA ILE A 27 -13.05 -28.38 7.72
C ILE A 27 -12.45 -28.64 9.12
N GLN A 28 -11.24 -29.17 9.16
CA GLN A 28 -10.48 -29.31 10.39
C GLN A 28 -9.85 -27.96 10.71
N ILE A 29 -10.31 -27.34 11.81
CA ILE A 29 -9.71 -26.12 12.33
C ILE A 29 -8.24 -26.40 12.65
N ALA A 30 -7.34 -25.60 12.07
CA ALA A 30 -5.91 -25.76 12.28
C ALA A 30 -5.53 -25.43 13.73
N SER A 31 -4.59 -26.20 14.26
CA SER A 31 -3.97 -25.92 15.54
C SER A 31 -2.98 -24.75 15.45
N VAL A 32 -2.71 -24.11 16.60
CA VAL A 32 -1.67 -23.05 16.70
C VAL A 32 -0.31 -23.55 16.19
N ALA A 33 0.03 -24.81 16.47
CA ALA A 33 1.27 -25.44 16.02
C ALA A 33 1.37 -25.54 14.49
N GLU A 34 0.26 -25.79 13.79
CA GLU A 34 0.22 -25.84 12.33
C GLU A 34 0.48 -24.45 11.73
N ILE A 35 -0.15 -23.40 12.27
CA ILE A 35 0.07 -22.02 11.85
C ILE A 35 1.52 -21.57 12.12
N GLN A 36 2.06 -21.93 13.29
CA GLN A 36 3.46 -21.66 13.64
C GLN A 36 4.45 -22.36 12.70
N ASN A 37 4.15 -23.60 12.29
CA ASN A 37 4.97 -24.31 11.30
C ASN A 37 4.89 -23.65 9.90
N PHE A 38 3.72 -23.12 9.50
CA PHE A 38 3.60 -22.31 8.29
C PHE A 38 4.49 -21.07 8.33
N ILE A 39 4.41 -20.29 9.42
CA ILE A 39 5.23 -19.09 9.63
C ILE A 39 6.71 -19.42 9.48
N TYR A 40 7.19 -20.43 10.20
CA TYR A 40 8.57 -20.86 10.13
C TYR A 40 8.96 -21.24 8.70
N ARG A 41 8.15 -22.06 8.02
CA ARG A 41 8.44 -22.56 6.67
C ARG A 41 8.57 -21.42 5.65
N GLY A 42 7.66 -20.46 5.65
CA GLY A 42 7.74 -19.38 4.66
C GLY A 42 8.82 -18.35 4.98
N LEU A 43 9.07 -18.02 6.26
CA LEU A 43 10.21 -17.17 6.63
C LEU A 43 11.55 -17.85 6.31
N ASN A 44 11.72 -19.13 6.66
CA ASN A 44 12.93 -19.88 6.30
C ASN A 44 13.13 -19.94 4.77
N TYR A 45 12.06 -20.00 3.98
CA TYR A 45 12.17 -20.13 2.53
C TYR A 45 12.47 -18.80 1.82
N PHE A 46 11.70 -17.75 2.12
CA PHE A 46 11.67 -16.51 1.33
C PHE A 46 12.28 -15.30 2.03
N TYR A 47 12.42 -15.30 3.35
CA TYR A 47 12.71 -14.07 4.08
C TYR A 47 14.04 -13.43 3.65
N LEU A 48 13.98 -12.16 3.25
CA LEU A 48 15.12 -11.37 2.81
C LEU A 48 16.24 -11.37 3.85
N TYR A 49 15.85 -11.17 5.11
CA TYR A 49 16.77 -11.09 6.25
C TYR A 49 16.97 -12.41 6.98
N LYS A 50 16.73 -13.54 6.31
CA LYS A 50 16.92 -14.89 6.85
C LYS A 50 18.25 -15.07 7.58
N ALA A 51 19.34 -14.49 7.06
CA ALA A 51 20.68 -14.62 7.63
C ALA A 51 20.85 -13.93 8.99
N ASP A 52 19.95 -13.02 9.38
CA ASP A 52 20.02 -12.29 10.65
C ASP A 52 19.45 -13.12 11.83
N THR A 53 18.66 -14.15 11.53
CA THR A 53 17.98 -14.99 12.53
C THR A 53 18.54 -16.41 12.46
N ALA A 54 19.33 -16.81 13.47
CA ALA A 54 20.02 -18.10 13.49
C ALA A 54 19.06 -19.29 13.37
N GLU A 55 17.88 -19.18 13.98
CA GLU A 55 16.82 -20.19 13.96
C GLU A 55 16.21 -20.38 12.57
N LEU A 56 16.41 -19.45 11.64
CA LEU A 56 15.99 -19.60 10.24
C LEU A 56 17.06 -20.24 9.36
N ALA A 57 18.25 -20.60 9.87
CA ALA A 57 19.25 -21.32 9.08
C ALA A 57 18.72 -22.69 8.60
N ASN A 58 19.17 -23.16 7.43
CA ASN A 58 18.73 -24.45 6.87
C ASN A 58 19.12 -25.65 7.76
N ASP A 59 20.12 -25.47 8.61
CA ASP A 59 20.65 -26.45 9.56
C ASP A 59 20.48 -25.99 11.02
N ALA A 60 19.55 -25.06 11.30
CA ALA A 60 19.31 -24.51 12.64
C ALA A 60 18.93 -25.59 13.67
N PHE A 61 18.28 -26.68 13.24
CA PHE A 61 17.81 -27.76 14.10
C PHE A 61 18.34 -29.11 13.63
N THR A 62 18.70 -29.97 14.57
CA THR A 62 19.26 -31.31 14.28
C THR A 62 18.18 -32.33 13.92
N SER A 63 16.92 -32.05 14.27
CA SER A 63 15.77 -32.90 13.98
C SER A 63 14.46 -32.10 13.87
N GLU A 64 13.47 -32.70 13.21
CA GLU A 64 12.12 -32.13 13.12
C GLU A 64 11.44 -31.99 14.50
N GLU A 65 11.75 -32.88 15.45
CA GLU A 65 11.24 -32.82 16.82
C GLU A 65 11.77 -31.59 17.58
N GLU A 66 13.05 -31.26 17.40
CA GLU A 66 13.69 -30.08 17.99
C GLU A 66 13.07 -28.78 17.45
N LYS A 67 12.94 -28.69 16.12
CA LYS A 67 12.25 -27.56 15.47
C LYS A 67 10.81 -27.42 15.98
N ASN A 68 10.06 -28.51 16.05
CA ASN A 68 8.67 -28.49 16.51
C ASN A 68 8.56 -28.05 17.98
N THR A 69 9.51 -28.49 18.83
CA THR A 69 9.60 -28.03 20.22
C THR A 69 9.86 -26.53 20.31
N PHE A 70 10.74 -26.00 19.45
CA PHE A 70 11.02 -24.57 19.39
C PHE A 70 9.80 -23.76 18.94
N ILE A 71 9.21 -24.07 17.78
CA ILE A 71 8.11 -23.25 17.23
C ILE A 71 6.86 -23.28 18.13
N THR A 72 6.63 -24.38 18.85
CA THR A 72 5.49 -24.52 19.79
C THR A 72 5.78 -24.00 21.20
N SER A 73 6.96 -23.44 21.44
CA SER A 73 7.30 -22.79 22.72
C SER A 73 6.69 -21.39 22.85
N PHE A 74 6.12 -20.85 21.77
CA PHE A 74 5.49 -19.53 21.72
C PHE A 74 3.98 -19.64 21.94
N ASP A 75 3.42 -18.72 22.72
CA ASP A 75 2.01 -18.72 23.10
C ASP A 75 1.06 -18.45 21.91
N THR A 76 1.51 -17.66 20.92
CA THR A 76 0.71 -17.31 19.74
C THR A 76 1.53 -17.38 18.44
N PRO A 77 0.87 -17.45 17.27
CA PRO A 77 1.52 -17.30 15.97
C PRO A 77 2.28 -15.98 15.81
N GLU A 78 1.69 -14.87 16.25
CA GLU A 78 2.27 -13.52 16.17
C GLU A 78 3.58 -13.44 16.98
N ALA A 79 3.60 -14.04 18.18
CA ALA A 79 4.80 -14.05 19.02
C ALA A 79 5.98 -14.78 18.35
N LEU A 80 5.71 -15.88 17.64
CA LEU A 80 6.74 -16.58 16.86
C LEU A 80 7.19 -15.74 15.65
N PHE A 81 6.24 -15.15 14.91
CA PHE A 81 6.53 -14.32 13.75
C PHE A 81 7.43 -13.13 14.13
N ASP A 82 7.08 -12.42 15.20
CA ASP A 82 7.86 -11.29 15.71
C ASP A 82 9.25 -11.71 16.20
N TYR A 83 9.38 -12.88 16.83
CA TYR A 83 10.68 -13.41 17.25
C TYR A 83 11.60 -13.71 16.06
N LEU A 84 11.04 -14.29 14.98
CA LEU A 84 11.82 -14.71 13.82
C LEU A 84 12.24 -13.56 12.90
N LYS A 85 11.56 -12.41 12.98
CA LYS A 85 11.89 -11.22 12.21
C LYS A 85 13.22 -10.60 12.67
N SER A 86 13.97 -10.09 11.71
CA SER A 86 15.15 -9.28 11.98
C SER A 86 14.73 -7.94 12.61
N PRO A 87 15.49 -7.39 13.57
CA PRO A 87 15.18 -6.08 14.18
C PRO A 87 15.13 -4.91 13.18
N GLN A 88 15.76 -5.04 12.01
CA GLN A 88 15.70 -4.03 10.96
C GLN A 88 14.42 -4.11 10.09
N ASP A 89 13.65 -5.19 10.22
CA ASP A 89 12.45 -5.40 9.45
C ASP A 89 11.23 -4.70 10.05
N ARG A 90 10.96 -3.53 9.49
CA ARG A 90 9.83 -2.67 9.83
C ARG A 90 8.53 -3.06 9.12
N PHE A 91 8.54 -4.03 8.21
CA PHE A 91 7.55 -4.09 7.12
C PHE A 91 6.93 -5.46 6.84
N SER A 92 7.55 -6.56 7.25
CA SER A 92 6.90 -7.87 7.16
C SER A 92 5.72 -7.94 8.13
N ILE A 93 4.60 -8.48 7.66
CA ILE A 93 3.38 -8.63 8.46
C ILE A 93 2.83 -10.07 8.41
N LEU A 94 2.13 -10.43 9.48
CA LEU A 94 1.27 -11.59 9.58
C LEU A 94 -0.16 -11.08 9.75
N VAL A 95 -1.09 -11.60 8.96
CA VAL A 95 -2.53 -11.32 9.12
C VAL A 95 -3.23 -12.60 9.47
N ASP A 96 -4.24 -12.53 10.35
CA ASP A 96 -5.09 -13.66 10.73
C ASP A 96 -6.25 -13.89 9.75
N ASN A 97 -6.52 -12.91 8.89
CA ASN A 97 -7.59 -12.92 7.90
C ASN A 97 -7.11 -12.43 6.52
N TYR A 98 -6.62 -13.35 5.69
CA TYR A 98 -6.19 -13.01 4.33
C TYR A 98 -7.32 -12.48 3.45
N ILE A 99 -8.61 -12.70 3.78
CA ILE A 99 -9.73 -12.19 2.97
C ILE A 99 -9.80 -10.67 3.07
N GLU A 100 -9.55 -10.12 4.26
CA GLU A 100 -9.45 -8.67 4.45
C GLU A 100 -8.26 -8.09 3.69
N LEU A 101 -7.12 -8.77 3.74
CA LEU A 101 -5.93 -8.40 2.99
C LEU A 101 -6.15 -8.45 1.46
N GLU A 102 -6.75 -9.53 0.93
CA GLU A 102 -7.10 -9.67 -0.49
C GLU A 102 -8.03 -8.54 -0.95
N ASN A 103 -9.06 -8.23 -0.16
CA ASN A 103 -9.95 -7.10 -0.45
C ASN A 103 -9.17 -5.77 -0.49
N ALA A 104 -8.30 -5.53 0.51
CA ALA A 104 -7.50 -4.31 0.57
C ALA A 104 -6.55 -4.19 -0.63
N LEU A 105 -5.92 -5.29 -1.06
CA LEU A 105 -5.07 -5.35 -2.25
C LEU A 105 -5.83 -4.97 -3.51
N SER A 106 -7.12 -5.34 -3.61
CA SER A 106 -8.02 -4.93 -4.69
C SER A 106 -8.68 -3.55 -4.49
N GLY A 107 -8.20 -2.75 -3.52
CA GLY A 107 -8.71 -1.41 -3.24
C GLY A 107 -10.05 -1.36 -2.51
N ILE A 108 -10.51 -2.47 -1.93
CA ILE A 108 -11.76 -2.58 -1.18
C ILE A 108 -11.46 -2.56 0.32
N THR A 109 -11.94 -1.55 1.04
CA THR A 109 -11.74 -1.43 2.49
C THR A 109 -13.01 -0.98 3.21
N LEU A 110 -13.13 -1.30 4.50
CA LEU A 110 -14.23 -0.83 5.35
C LEU A 110 -13.89 0.54 5.93
N ASN A 111 -14.45 1.61 5.34
CA ASN A 111 -14.20 2.99 5.78
C ASN A 111 -15.40 3.91 5.48
N ASN A 112 -15.34 5.15 5.96
CA ASN A 112 -16.40 6.16 5.73
C ASN A 112 -16.04 7.20 4.65
N GLY A 113 -14.91 7.02 3.96
CA GLY A 113 -14.39 7.87 2.90
C GLY A 113 -13.66 9.14 3.34
N MET A 114 -13.50 9.37 4.65
CA MET A 114 -12.67 10.46 5.16
C MET A 114 -11.23 9.96 5.35
N GLU A 115 -10.32 10.42 4.50
CA GLU A 115 -8.90 10.18 4.65
C GLU A 115 -8.28 11.34 5.42
N PHE A 116 -7.56 11.06 6.51
CA PHE A 116 -7.11 12.08 7.46
C PHE A 116 -5.73 11.79 8.02
N GLY A 117 -5.05 12.83 8.50
CA GLY A 117 -3.90 12.70 9.39
C GLY A 117 -4.25 13.21 10.79
N LEU A 118 -3.53 12.74 11.81
CA LEU A 118 -3.67 13.14 13.21
C LEU A 118 -2.39 13.83 13.67
N VAL A 119 -2.52 15.03 14.23
CA VAL A 119 -1.39 15.93 14.53
C VAL A 119 -1.50 16.41 15.97
N PHE A 120 -0.35 16.48 16.65
CA PHE A 120 -0.28 17.06 17.99
C PHE A 120 -0.63 18.55 17.99
N TYR A 121 -1.27 19.01 19.06
CA TYR A 121 -1.42 20.43 19.31
C TYR A 121 -0.05 21.08 19.50
N PRO A 122 0.17 22.32 19.00
CA PRO A 122 1.45 23.01 19.11
C PRO A 122 1.87 23.36 20.54
N ASN A 123 0.95 23.25 21.51
CA ASN A 123 1.16 23.63 22.90
C ASN A 123 1.68 22.50 23.80
N ASN A 124 2.03 21.32 23.24
CA ASN A 124 2.52 20.15 23.98
C ASN A 124 1.55 19.67 25.08
N SER A 125 0.23 19.84 24.88
CA SER A 125 -0.78 19.38 25.84
C SER A 125 -1.02 17.87 25.84
N GLY A 126 -0.53 17.15 24.82
CA GLY A 126 -0.90 15.76 24.52
C GLY A 126 -2.22 15.63 23.75
N ASN A 127 -2.92 16.75 23.51
CA ASN A 127 -4.09 16.78 22.63
C ASN A 127 -3.69 16.65 21.16
N VAL A 128 -4.61 16.09 20.40
CA VAL A 128 -4.46 15.80 18.97
C VAL A 128 -5.65 16.37 18.22
N PHE A 129 -5.43 16.90 17.02
CA PHE A 129 -6.49 17.22 16.06
C PHE A 129 -6.29 16.39 14.80
N GLY A 130 -7.38 16.09 14.12
CA GLY A 130 -7.35 15.51 12.79
C GLY A 130 -7.56 16.55 11.72
N TYR A 131 -6.94 16.34 10.57
CA TYR A 131 -7.16 17.14 9.37
C TYR A 131 -7.51 16.22 8.21
N ILE A 132 -8.50 16.60 7.41
CA ILE A 132 -8.90 15.82 6.25
C ILE A 132 -7.88 16.04 5.13
N ARG A 133 -7.25 14.95 4.68
CA ARG A 133 -6.31 14.90 3.55
C ARG A 133 -7.06 14.96 2.24
N TYR A 134 -8.08 14.13 2.09
CA TYR A 134 -8.97 14.09 0.94
C TYR A 134 -10.23 13.28 1.29
N VAL A 135 -11.22 13.30 0.40
CA VAL A 135 -12.50 12.61 0.61
C VAL A 135 -12.80 11.73 -0.59
N ILE A 136 -13.04 10.45 -0.34
CA ILE A 136 -13.38 9.48 -1.39
C ILE A 136 -14.81 9.75 -1.88
N PRO A 137 -15.06 9.87 -3.20
CA PRO A 137 -16.41 10.09 -3.73
C PRO A 137 -17.39 8.96 -3.40
N ASN A 138 -18.68 9.29 -3.31
CA ASN A 138 -19.78 8.34 -3.06
C ASN A 138 -19.72 7.61 -1.71
N THR A 139 -19.19 8.28 -0.69
CA THR A 139 -19.06 7.78 0.69
C THR A 139 -19.84 8.65 1.68
N ALA A 140 -19.92 8.21 2.94
CA ALA A 140 -20.53 8.98 4.03
C ALA A 140 -19.88 10.37 4.18
N ALA A 141 -18.55 10.45 4.17
CA ALA A 141 -17.82 11.71 4.26
C ALA A 141 -18.14 12.67 3.10
N SER A 142 -18.18 12.15 1.86
CA SER A 142 -18.54 12.97 0.70
C SER A 142 -20.00 13.45 0.75
N SER A 143 -20.91 12.62 1.23
CA SER A 143 -22.35 12.93 1.36
C SER A 143 -22.60 13.98 2.45
N ALA A 144 -21.76 13.99 3.49
CA ALA A 144 -21.75 15.00 4.54
C ALA A 144 -21.13 16.34 4.09
N GLY A 145 -20.57 16.40 2.87
CA GLY A 145 -19.94 17.61 2.34
C GLY A 145 -18.58 17.93 2.96
N LEU A 146 -17.94 16.95 3.60
CA LEU A 146 -16.56 17.10 4.09
C LEU A 146 -15.61 17.31 2.92
N GLN A 147 -14.55 18.07 3.16
CA GLN A 147 -13.53 18.42 2.18
C GLN A 147 -12.15 18.39 2.81
N ARG A 148 -11.13 18.27 1.96
CA ARG A 148 -9.72 18.46 2.36
C ARG A 148 -9.56 19.77 3.15
N GLY A 149 -8.75 19.74 4.20
CA GLY A 149 -8.45 20.89 5.05
C GLY A 149 -9.44 21.14 6.19
N VAL A 150 -10.58 20.45 6.21
CA VAL A 150 -11.45 20.46 7.40
C VAL A 150 -10.70 19.87 8.59
N ILE A 151 -10.78 20.54 9.73
CA ILE A 151 -10.18 20.11 11.00
C ILE A 151 -11.27 19.54 11.90
N PHE A 152 -10.94 18.49 12.65
CA PHE A 152 -11.75 17.95 13.73
C PHE A 152 -10.88 17.67 14.94
N ASN A 153 -11.42 17.76 16.16
CA ASN A 153 -10.62 17.54 17.36
C ASN A 153 -11.32 16.70 18.44
N THR A 154 -12.57 16.31 18.21
CA THR A 154 -13.27 15.36 19.08
C THR A 154 -13.89 14.22 18.28
N VAL A 155 -14.05 13.07 18.93
CA VAL A 155 -14.84 11.94 18.45
C VAL A 155 -15.81 11.54 19.56
N ASP A 156 -17.10 11.47 19.25
CA ASP A 156 -18.20 11.22 20.19
C ASP A 156 -18.14 12.13 21.43
N GLY A 157 -17.83 13.41 21.20
CA GLY A 157 -17.68 14.44 22.23
C GLY A 157 -16.40 14.32 23.08
N GLN A 158 -15.53 13.34 22.82
CA GLN A 158 -14.27 13.16 23.53
C GLN A 158 -13.11 13.83 22.77
N GLN A 159 -12.30 14.63 23.46
CA GLN A 159 -11.07 15.19 22.91
C GLN A 159 -10.11 14.08 22.48
N ILE A 160 -9.62 14.16 21.25
CA ILE A 160 -8.61 13.24 20.73
C ILE A 160 -7.26 13.55 21.41
N THR A 161 -6.56 12.51 21.83
CA THR A 161 -5.25 12.53 22.48
C THR A 161 -4.39 11.39 21.91
N GLU A 162 -3.08 11.42 22.15
CA GLU A 162 -2.18 10.33 21.79
C GLU A 162 -2.58 8.96 22.35
N ASN A 163 -3.35 8.94 23.45
CA ASN A 163 -3.66 7.71 24.19
C ASN A 163 -5.02 7.10 23.85
N ASN A 164 -5.90 7.82 23.14
CA ASN A 164 -7.27 7.36 22.88
C ASN A 164 -7.67 7.34 21.40
N PHE A 165 -6.88 7.93 20.49
CA PHE A 165 -7.30 8.08 19.09
C PHE A 165 -7.60 6.74 18.40
N SER A 166 -6.82 5.69 18.71
CA SER A 166 -6.98 4.35 18.13
C SER A 166 -8.34 3.74 18.51
N GLU A 167 -8.73 3.83 19.78
CA GLU A 167 -10.01 3.33 20.28
C GLU A 167 -11.18 4.15 19.73
N LEU A 168 -11.05 5.48 19.69
CA LEU A 168 -12.13 6.39 19.25
C LEU A 168 -12.51 6.22 17.77
N LEU A 169 -11.54 5.91 16.90
CA LEU A 169 -11.75 5.81 15.44
C LEU A 169 -12.02 4.38 14.95
N THR A 170 -11.97 3.40 15.86
CA THR A 170 -12.23 1.98 15.55
C THR A 170 -13.70 1.68 15.21
N PRO A 171 -14.72 2.20 15.94
CA PRO A 171 -16.12 1.88 15.69
C PRO A 171 -16.57 2.10 14.23
N ASP A 172 -17.55 1.31 13.79
CA ASP A 172 -18.15 1.44 12.46
C ASP A 172 -18.96 2.73 12.31
N GLU A 173 -19.42 3.32 13.40
CA GLU A 173 -20.10 4.61 13.42
C GLU A 173 -19.54 5.47 14.56
N TYR A 174 -19.22 6.71 14.25
CA TYR A 174 -18.77 7.71 15.22
C TYR A 174 -19.08 9.12 14.72
N THR A 175 -19.09 10.10 15.63
CA THR A 175 -19.34 11.51 15.32
C THR A 175 -18.09 12.34 15.56
N ILE A 176 -17.60 13.04 14.53
CA ILE A 176 -16.50 13.99 14.68
C ILE A 176 -17.04 15.37 15.05
N GLY A 177 -16.38 16.05 15.99
CA GLY A 177 -16.61 17.48 16.26
C GLY A 177 -15.60 18.32 15.50
N LEU A 178 -16.11 19.27 14.72
CA LEU A 178 -15.28 20.10 13.85
C LEU A 178 -14.56 21.21 14.63
N ALA A 179 -13.44 21.65 14.09
CA ALA A 179 -12.63 22.71 14.64
C ALA A 179 -12.02 23.55 13.51
N THR A 180 -11.36 24.65 13.89
CA THR A 180 -10.50 25.44 13.01
C THR A 180 -9.08 25.45 13.55
N PHE A 181 -8.11 25.66 12.66
CA PHE A 181 -6.70 25.83 13.03
C PHE A 181 -6.11 27.03 12.28
N ASP A 182 -5.59 28.02 13.00
CA ASP A 182 -5.03 29.25 12.42
C ASP A 182 -3.49 29.23 12.27
N GLY A 183 -2.88 28.07 12.54
CA GLY A 183 -1.43 27.89 12.63
C GLY A 183 -0.89 27.96 14.06
N THR A 184 -1.69 28.37 15.03
CA THR A 184 -1.28 28.50 16.45
C THR A 184 -2.26 27.83 17.40
N GLU A 185 -3.57 27.99 17.19
CA GLU A 185 -4.61 27.50 18.10
C GLU A 185 -5.64 26.65 17.35
N VAL A 186 -6.03 25.52 17.97
CA VAL A 186 -7.15 24.71 17.52
C VAL A 186 -8.39 25.15 18.27
N THR A 187 -9.40 25.66 17.56
CA THR A 187 -10.64 26.19 18.15
C THR A 187 -11.82 25.30 17.76
N PRO A 188 -12.52 24.65 18.71
CA PRO A 188 -13.73 23.88 18.42
C PRO A 188 -14.83 24.76 17.81
N THR A 189 -15.59 24.20 16.87
CA THR A 189 -16.85 24.80 16.40
C THR A 189 -18.04 24.12 17.08
N SER A 190 -19.27 24.53 16.72
CA SER A 190 -20.49 23.85 17.15
C SER A 190 -20.96 22.76 16.19
N ASP A 191 -20.21 22.52 15.11
CA ASP A 191 -20.61 21.62 14.04
C ASP A 191 -20.07 20.21 14.31
N GLU A 192 -20.93 19.22 14.10
CA GLU A 192 -20.62 17.81 14.25
C GLU A 192 -21.05 17.04 13.01
N VAL A 193 -20.32 15.97 12.68
CA VAL A 193 -20.62 15.10 11.54
C VAL A 193 -20.54 13.65 11.96
N THR A 194 -21.67 12.93 11.89
CA THR A 194 -21.72 11.49 12.08
C THR A 194 -21.30 10.77 10.80
N LEU A 195 -20.37 9.83 10.94
CA LEU A 195 -19.82 9.04 9.84
C LEU A 195 -20.03 7.55 10.13
N THR A 196 -20.52 6.83 9.13
CA THR A 196 -20.68 5.37 9.17
C THR A 196 -19.79 4.73 8.12
N LYS A 197 -19.03 3.71 8.51
CA LYS A 197 -18.16 2.93 7.63
C LYS A 197 -18.99 2.00 6.76
N THR A 198 -18.55 1.84 5.52
CA THR A 198 -19.10 0.92 4.53
C THR A 198 -17.96 0.30 3.75
N GLN A 199 -18.19 -0.79 3.02
CA GLN A 199 -17.21 -1.25 2.04
C GLN A 199 -17.10 -0.22 0.92
N VAL A 200 -15.90 0.31 0.73
CA VAL A 200 -15.58 1.31 -0.28
C VAL A 200 -14.51 0.73 -1.20
N SER A 201 -14.77 0.79 -2.51
CA SER A 201 -13.76 0.56 -3.54
C SER A 201 -13.16 1.92 -3.91
N GLU A 202 -11.90 2.16 -3.53
CA GLU A 202 -11.20 3.41 -3.80
C GLU A 202 -10.49 3.32 -5.16
N ASN A 203 -10.83 4.23 -6.08
CA ASN A 203 -10.02 4.40 -7.29
C ASN A 203 -8.73 5.17 -6.91
N PRO A 204 -7.53 4.60 -7.15
CA PRO A 204 -6.28 5.25 -6.79
C PRO A 204 -6.02 6.55 -7.56
N ILE A 205 -6.67 6.76 -8.71
CA ILE A 205 -6.61 8.02 -9.48
C ILE A 205 -7.58 9.00 -8.82
N HIS A 206 -7.10 9.72 -7.82
CA HIS A 206 -7.94 10.64 -7.04
C HIS A 206 -8.25 11.93 -7.81
N VAL A 207 -7.22 12.51 -8.45
CA VAL A 207 -7.36 13.69 -9.31
C VAL A 207 -6.51 13.49 -10.55
N ALA A 208 -7.09 13.71 -11.73
CA ALA A 208 -6.36 13.78 -13.00
C ALA A 208 -6.89 14.96 -13.80
N GLN A 209 -6.03 15.93 -14.12
CA GLN A 209 -6.42 17.11 -14.90
C GLN A 209 -5.25 17.72 -15.66
N THR A 210 -5.59 18.51 -16.69
CA THR A 210 -4.62 19.26 -17.49
C THR A 210 -4.74 20.76 -17.19
N LEU A 211 -3.63 21.37 -16.78
CA LEU A 211 -3.51 22.78 -16.46
C LEU A 211 -2.77 23.52 -17.57
N ASN A 212 -3.25 24.71 -17.94
CA ASN A 212 -2.58 25.57 -18.91
C ASN A 212 -2.02 26.81 -18.18
N VAL A 213 -0.70 26.85 -17.99
CA VAL A 213 -0.04 27.92 -17.22
C VAL A 213 1.15 28.46 -17.99
N SER A 214 1.15 29.76 -18.28
CA SER A 214 2.28 30.46 -18.93
C SER A 214 2.79 29.80 -20.22
N GLY A 215 1.91 29.15 -20.99
CA GLY A 215 2.26 28.46 -22.23
C GLY A 215 2.72 27.01 -22.06
N HIS A 216 2.72 26.48 -20.84
CA HIS A 216 2.92 25.06 -20.54
C HIS A 216 1.59 24.33 -20.40
N THR A 217 1.53 23.10 -20.91
CA THR A 217 0.44 22.16 -20.69
C THR A 217 0.89 21.14 -19.65
N ILE A 218 0.41 21.30 -18.42
CA ILE A 218 0.86 20.52 -17.27
C ILE A 218 -0.20 19.47 -16.92
N GLY A 219 0.17 18.19 -17.01
CA GLY A 219 -0.63 17.12 -16.42
C GLY A 219 -0.44 17.11 -14.90
N TYR A 220 -1.53 17.10 -14.14
CA TYR A 220 -1.52 16.87 -12.70
C TYR A 220 -2.25 15.57 -12.40
N LEU A 221 -1.55 14.65 -11.74
CA LEU A 221 -2.08 13.34 -11.34
C LEU A 221 -1.81 13.12 -9.86
N MET A 222 -2.87 13.12 -9.04
CA MET A 222 -2.81 12.61 -7.67
C MET A 222 -3.18 11.13 -7.65
N TYR A 223 -2.19 10.30 -7.34
CA TYR A 223 -2.30 8.85 -7.41
C TYR A 223 -1.99 8.25 -6.03
N ASN A 224 -2.97 7.61 -5.39
CA ASN A 224 -2.94 7.30 -3.96
C ASN A 224 -2.60 5.85 -3.60
N ALA A 225 -2.59 4.92 -4.54
CA ALA A 225 -2.15 3.53 -4.32
C ALA A 225 -1.78 2.86 -5.64
N PHE A 226 -0.84 1.91 -5.63
CA PHE A 226 -0.49 1.07 -6.77
C PHE A 226 -1.37 -0.19 -6.77
N THR A 227 -2.61 -0.04 -7.24
CA THR A 227 -3.64 -1.10 -7.27
C THR A 227 -3.84 -1.59 -8.71
N SER A 228 -3.42 -2.83 -9.02
CA SER A 228 -3.34 -3.33 -10.39
C SER A 228 -4.69 -3.42 -11.11
N GLU A 229 -5.80 -3.55 -10.38
CA GLU A 229 -7.16 -3.55 -10.94
C GLU A 229 -7.49 -2.26 -11.71
N PHE A 230 -6.75 -1.18 -11.45
CA PHE A 230 -6.92 0.13 -12.07
C PHE A 230 -5.86 0.45 -13.15
N ASP A 231 -4.99 -0.50 -13.52
CA ASP A 231 -3.88 -0.29 -14.46
C ASP A 231 -4.35 0.27 -15.82
N SER A 232 -5.42 -0.29 -16.41
CA SER A 232 -5.97 0.21 -17.67
C SER A 232 -6.58 1.62 -17.53
N GLN A 233 -7.15 1.96 -16.36
CA GLN A 233 -7.67 3.32 -16.12
C GLN A 233 -6.53 4.33 -15.97
N LEU A 234 -5.43 3.91 -15.34
CA LEU A 234 -4.21 4.70 -15.25
C LEU A 234 -3.61 4.93 -16.65
N ASN A 235 -3.49 3.88 -17.46
CA ASN A 235 -3.03 4.00 -18.86
C ASN A 235 -3.94 4.91 -19.69
N GLY A 236 -5.25 4.85 -19.48
CA GLY A 236 -6.23 5.74 -20.10
C GLY A 236 -6.05 7.21 -19.72
N THR A 237 -5.63 7.49 -18.47
CA THR A 237 -5.30 8.85 -18.04
C THR A 237 -4.08 9.39 -18.79
N PHE A 238 -3.06 8.56 -19.01
CA PHE A 238 -1.90 8.94 -19.83
C PHE A 238 -2.25 9.11 -21.31
N ALA A 239 -3.19 8.32 -21.85
CA ALA A 239 -3.74 8.55 -23.18
C ALA A 239 -4.44 9.92 -23.28
N GLN A 240 -5.20 10.30 -22.26
CA GLN A 240 -5.84 11.61 -22.21
C GLN A 240 -4.81 12.75 -22.13
N PHE A 241 -3.79 12.61 -21.29
CA PHE A 241 -2.71 13.59 -21.21
C PHE A 241 -1.93 13.74 -22.53
N GLN A 242 -1.70 12.64 -23.26
CA GLN A 242 -1.14 12.73 -24.62
C GLN A 242 -2.06 13.52 -25.56
N ALA A 243 -3.36 13.23 -25.54
CA ALA A 243 -4.35 13.89 -26.39
C ALA A 243 -4.46 15.39 -26.09
N ASP A 244 -4.31 15.77 -24.82
CA ASP A 244 -4.30 17.16 -24.36
C ASP A 244 -2.97 17.88 -24.69
N GLY A 245 -1.94 17.14 -25.12
CA GLY A 245 -0.63 17.69 -25.47
C GLY A 245 0.19 18.10 -24.24
N VAL A 246 0.09 17.33 -23.15
CA VAL A 246 0.88 17.54 -21.93
C VAL A 246 2.38 17.52 -22.22
N THR A 247 3.09 18.56 -21.76
CA THR A 247 4.55 18.74 -21.91
C THR A 247 5.31 18.62 -20.59
N ASP A 248 4.62 18.75 -19.47
CA ASP A 248 5.17 18.68 -18.13
C ASP A 248 4.21 17.86 -17.23
N LEU A 249 4.74 17.07 -16.31
CA LEU A 249 3.93 16.25 -15.40
C LEU A 249 4.28 16.57 -13.94
N VAL A 250 3.24 16.79 -13.14
CA VAL A 250 3.30 16.77 -11.67
C VAL A 250 2.55 15.52 -11.20
N LEU A 251 3.31 14.54 -10.70
CA LEU A 251 2.81 13.32 -10.09
C LEU A 251 2.77 13.51 -8.57
N ASP A 252 1.58 13.48 -7.99
CA ASP A 252 1.37 13.69 -6.57
C ASP A 252 1.19 12.34 -5.85
N LEU A 253 2.24 11.93 -5.14
CA LEU A 253 2.31 10.69 -4.35
C LEU A 253 2.35 11.00 -2.85
N ARG A 254 1.93 12.20 -2.44
CA ARG A 254 2.16 12.71 -1.09
C ARG A 254 1.55 11.83 0.01
N TYR A 255 0.51 11.06 -0.31
CA TYR A 255 -0.15 10.11 0.61
C TYR A 255 -0.12 8.65 0.12
N ASN A 256 0.69 8.34 -0.89
CA ASN A 256 0.71 7.02 -1.49
C ASN A 256 1.71 6.10 -0.77
N GLY A 257 1.19 5.07 -0.11
CA GLY A 257 2.01 4.09 0.61
C GLY A 257 2.65 3.01 -0.26
N GLY A 258 2.41 2.99 -1.57
CA GLY A 258 2.90 1.95 -2.47
C GLY A 258 1.81 0.99 -2.95
N GLY A 259 2.15 -0.29 -3.04
CA GLY A 259 1.34 -1.36 -3.63
C GLY A 259 2.15 -2.18 -4.64
N SER A 260 1.55 -2.46 -5.79
CA SER A 260 2.10 -3.29 -6.86
C SER A 260 3.42 -2.77 -7.46
N VAL A 261 4.43 -3.65 -7.51
CA VAL A 261 5.68 -3.45 -8.25
C VAL A 261 5.43 -3.36 -9.75
N ARG A 262 4.51 -4.17 -10.28
CA ARG A 262 4.13 -4.18 -11.70
C ARG A 262 3.50 -2.84 -12.12
N THR A 263 2.53 -2.33 -11.36
CA THR A 263 1.90 -1.03 -11.64
C THR A 263 2.92 0.11 -11.57
N ALA A 264 3.88 0.07 -10.63
CA ALA A 264 4.98 1.05 -10.58
C ALA A 264 5.85 1.00 -11.83
N THR A 265 6.21 -0.20 -12.27
CA THR A 265 6.97 -0.42 -13.50
C THR A 265 6.23 0.13 -14.72
N TYR A 266 4.92 -0.10 -14.83
CA TYR A 266 4.10 0.50 -15.88
C TYR A 266 4.07 2.02 -15.82
N LEU A 267 3.88 2.60 -14.63
CA LEU A 267 3.85 4.05 -14.44
C LEU A 267 5.18 4.69 -14.88
N THR A 268 6.33 4.06 -14.61
CA THR A 268 7.62 4.59 -15.12
C THR A 268 7.65 4.65 -16.65
N SER A 269 7.15 3.63 -17.35
CA SER A 269 7.03 3.63 -18.81
C SER A 269 6.02 4.65 -19.31
N MET A 270 4.89 4.85 -18.61
CA MET A 270 3.89 5.87 -18.93
C MET A 270 4.46 7.29 -18.83
N ILE A 271 5.38 7.54 -17.89
CA ILE A 271 5.99 8.87 -17.72
C ILE A 271 6.98 9.15 -18.86
N THR A 272 7.98 8.28 -19.05
CA THR A 272 9.06 8.54 -20.01
C THR A 272 8.83 7.88 -21.37
N GLY A 273 8.56 6.57 -21.44
CA GLY A 273 8.43 5.82 -22.70
C GLY A 273 9.70 5.71 -23.57
N GLN A 274 10.79 6.39 -23.21
CA GLN A 274 11.99 6.52 -24.05
C GLN A 274 12.93 5.32 -23.99
N PHE A 275 12.85 4.48 -22.95
CA PHE A 275 13.87 3.48 -22.60
C PHE A 275 13.34 2.04 -22.63
N THR A 276 12.34 1.77 -23.49
CA THR A 276 11.72 0.44 -23.60
C THR A 276 12.78 -0.67 -23.72
N GLY A 277 12.72 -1.65 -22.82
CA GLY A 277 13.62 -2.81 -22.77
C GLY A 277 14.92 -2.58 -22.01
N ASP A 278 15.23 -1.35 -21.60
CA ASP A 278 16.38 -1.06 -20.74
C ASP A 278 16.09 -1.51 -19.30
N LEU A 279 17.17 -1.82 -18.57
CA LEU A 279 17.13 -2.21 -17.16
C LEU A 279 16.48 -1.11 -16.30
N LEU A 280 15.44 -1.44 -15.56
CA LEU A 280 14.79 -0.54 -14.61
C LEU A 280 15.36 -0.74 -13.20
N TYR A 281 15.34 -1.99 -12.73
CA TYR A 281 15.90 -2.39 -11.45
C TYR A 281 16.38 -3.85 -11.49
N THR A 282 17.29 -4.20 -10.58
CA THR A 282 17.67 -5.57 -10.25
C THR A 282 17.11 -5.96 -8.90
N GLU A 283 16.85 -7.24 -8.69
CA GLU A 283 16.42 -7.78 -7.41
C GLU A 283 17.57 -8.41 -6.63
N GLU A 284 17.66 -8.07 -5.34
CA GLU A 284 18.57 -8.69 -4.38
C GLU A 284 17.77 -9.48 -3.35
N TRP A 285 17.91 -10.80 -3.41
CA TRP A 285 17.23 -11.79 -2.58
C TRP A 285 18.15 -12.31 -1.48
N ASN A 286 17.60 -13.12 -0.58
CA ASN A 286 18.43 -13.93 0.29
C ASN A 286 19.32 -14.90 -0.52
N ALA A 287 20.44 -15.32 0.08
CA ALA A 287 21.49 -16.09 -0.62
C ALA A 287 20.98 -17.43 -1.21
N ASP A 288 20.00 -18.06 -0.58
CA ASP A 288 19.44 -19.34 -1.05
C ASP A 288 18.56 -19.16 -2.30
N ARG A 289 18.04 -17.94 -2.53
CA ARG A 289 17.06 -17.64 -3.59
C ARG A 289 17.61 -16.78 -4.72
N GLN A 290 18.72 -16.08 -4.52
CA GLN A 290 19.27 -15.16 -5.53
C GLN A 290 19.42 -15.76 -6.93
N ASN A 291 19.96 -16.98 -7.05
CA ASN A 291 20.19 -17.59 -8.37
C ASN A 291 18.92 -18.16 -9.02
N GLU A 292 17.91 -18.48 -8.21
CA GLU A 292 16.69 -19.15 -8.65
C GLU A 292 15.57 -18.14 -8.97
N ASN A 293 15.49 -17.06 -8.19
CA ASN A 293 14.34 -16.16 -8.17
C ASN A 293 14.63 -14.78 -8.76
N ALA A 294 15.87 -14.30 -8.75
CA ALA A 294 16.14 -12.92 -9.13
C ALA A 294 15.85 -12.66 -10.61
N GLU A 295 14.95 -11.72 -10.86
CA GLU A 295 14.65 -11.22 -12.20
C GLU A 295 14.89 -9.72 -12.28
N ASN A 296 15.30 -9.25 -13.46
CA ASN A 296 15.48 -7.82 -13.69
C ASN A 296 14.15 -7.22 -14.13
N GLY A 297 13.73 -6.14 -13.47
CA GLY A 297 12.72 -5.25 -14.02
C GLY A 297 13.28 -4.48 -15.21
N VAL A 298 12.51 -4.34 -16.28
CA VAL A 298 12.84 -3.51 -17.44
C VAL A 298 11.70 -2.55 -17.72
N PHE A 299 11.92 -1.49 -18.50
CA PHE A 299 10.83 -0.62 -18.98
C PHE A 299 9.96 -1.39 -20.01
N PRO A 300 8.69 -1.70 -19.71
CA PRO A 300 7.83 -2.40 -20.66
C PRO A 300 7.24 -1.44 -21.70
N ALA A 301 6.95 -1.95 -22.90
CA ALA A 301 6.12 -1.26 -23.91
C ALA A 301 4.64 -1.64 -23.84
N THR A 302 4.33 -2.77 -23.20
CA THR A 302 2.98 -3.31 -23.08
C THR A 302 2.75 -3.81 -21.66
N PHE A 303 1.49 -3.91 -21.27
CA PHE A 303 1.12 -4.70 -20.10
C PHE A 303 1.51 -6.17 -20.27
N GLU A 304 1.54 -6.87 -19.14
CA GLU A 304 1.86 -8.28 -19.06
C GLU A 304 0.99 -9.10 -20.02
N GLY A 305 1.61 -10.09 -20.68
CA GLY A 305 0.99 -10.88 -21.73
C GLY A 305 0.79 -10.15 -23.07
N GLY A 306 1.26 -8.91 -23.22
CA GLY A 306 1.08 -8.11 -24.44
C GLY A 306 -0.36 -7.64 -24.64
N SER A 307 -1.13 -7.57 -23.56
CA SER A 307 -2.58 -7.32 -23.56
C SER A 307 -2.97 -5.89 -23.96
N GLU A 308 -2.14 -4.91 -23.63
CA GLU A 308 -2.39 -3.48 -23.86
C GLU A 308 -1.08 -2.74 -24.11
N ILE A 309 -1.06 -1.77 -25.04
CA ILE A 309 0.11 -0.91 -25.29
C ILE A 309 0.12 0.22 -24.26
N ILE A 310 1.28 0.51 -23.69
CA ILE A 310 1.44 1.59 -22.72
C ILE A 310 1.45 2.95 -23.44
N ASN A 311 0.52 3.82 -23.05
CA ASN A 311 0.52 5.23 -23.43
C ASN A 311 1.56 5.95 -22.58
N ASN A 312 2.48 6.66 -23.23
CA ASN A 312 3.55 7.38 -22.58
C ASN A 312 3.67 8.85 -23.00
N LEU A 313 4.18 9.72 -22.13
CA LEU A 313 4.29 11.15 -22.42
C LEU A 313 5.62 11.56 -23.06
N GLY A 314 6.59 10.65 -23.22
CA GLY A 314 7.89 11.01 -23.80
C GLY A 314 8.73 11.95 -22.92
N LEU A 315 8.42 12.07 -21.62
CA LEU A 315 8.98 13.13 -20.78
C LEU A 315 10.42 12.83 -20.36
N SER A 316 11.26 13.86 -20.44
CA SER A 316 12.63 13.86 -19.91
C SER A 316 12.74 14.51 -18.52
N ARG A 317 11.60 14.91 -17.95
CA ARG A 317 11.49 15.51 -16.62
C ARG A 317 10.14 15.22 -16.00
N VAL A 318 10.10 14.96 -14.69
CA VAL A 318 8.87 14.83 -13.91
C VAL A 318 9.04 15.49 -12.54
N TYR A 319 7.98 16.12 -12.05
CA TYR A 319 7.89 16.63 -10.68
C TYR A 319 7.10 15.64 -9.83
N ILE A 320 7.61 15.25 -8.66
CA ILE A 320 6.95 14.29 -7.78
C ILE A 320 6.74 14.91 -6.40
N LEU A 321 5.48 15.00 -5.97
CA LEU A 321 5.11 15.52 -4.65
C LEU A 321 5.12 14.37 -3.63
N THR A 322 5.79 14.57 -2.49
CA THR A 322 6.08 13.50 -1.53
C THR A 322 5.99 13.95 -0.08
N THR A 323 5.76 13.01 0.84
CA THR A 323 5.88 13.21 2.29
C THR A 323 6.50 11.98 2.94
N GLY A 324 6.62 11.97 4.27
CA GLY A 324 6.99 10.78 5.06
C GLY A 324 5.98 9.63 4.99
N ARG A 325 4.87 9.77 4.24
CA ARG A 325 3.92 8.69 3.93
C ARG A 325 4.16 8.08 2.55
N THR A 326 4.89 8.77 1.66
CA THR A 326 5.29 8.22 0.37
C THR A 326 6.23 7.03 0.62
N ALA A 327 5.86 5.84 0.14
CA ALA A 327 6.59 4.62 0.47
C ALA A 327 6.62 3.61 -0.70
N SER A 328 7.53 2.64 -0.64
CA SER A 328 7.40 1.39 -1.41
C SER A 328 7.35 1.60 -2.92
N ALA A 329 6.31 1.15 -3.61
CA ALA A 329 6.18 1.29 -5.05
C ALA A 329 6.26 2.77 -5.51
N SER A 330 5.86 3.74 -4.68
CA SER A 330 6.11 5.17 -4.94
C SER A 330 7.60 5.50 -4.99
N GLU A 331 8.38 4.97 -4.04
CA GLU A 331 9.82 5.17 -3.97
C GLU A 331 10.53 4.43 -5.11
N LEU A 332 10.00 3.27 -5.54
CA LEU A 332 10.50 2.56 -6.72
C LEU A 332 10.39 3.42 -7.98
N VAL A 333 9.25 4.10 -8.20
CA VAL A 333 9.07 5.03 -9.34
C VAL A 333 10.13 6.14 -9.32
N ILE A 334 10.32 6.79 -8.17
CA ILE A 334 11.32 7.86 -8.02
C ILE A 334 12.72 7.32 -8.27
N ASN A 335 13.08 6.22 -7.59
CA ASN A 335 14.42 5.63 -7.61
C ASN A 335 14.84 5.15 -9.00
N THR A 336 13.92 4.54 -9.74
CA THR A 336 14.22 3.91 -11.03
C THR A 336 14.14 4.88 -12.21
N LEU A 337 13.38 5.98 -12.12
CA LEU A 337 13.40 7.04 -13.13
C LEU A 337 14.63 7.95 -13.02
N ASN A 338 15.16 8.16 -11.81
CA ASN A 338 16.23 9.11 -11.53
C ASN A 338 17.51 8.94 -12.38
N PRO A 339 17.97 7.72 -12.73
CA PRO A 339 19.12 7.53 -13.63
C PRO A 339 18.86 7.92 -15.08
N TYR A 340 17.60 8.06 -15.49
CA TYR A 340 17.17 8.18 -16.89
C TYR A 340 16.65 9.58 -17.25
N ILE A 341 15.91 10.21 -16.35
CA ILE A 341 15.28 11.51 -16.57
C ILE A 341 15.47 12.40 -15.35
N ASN A 342 15.23 13.71 -15.52
CA ASN A 342 15.30 14.63 -14.39
C ASN A 342 14.07 14.47 -13.47
N VAL A 343 14.26 13.89 -12.29
CA VAL A 343 13.21 13.74 -11.28
C VAL A 343 13.36 14.84 -10.24
N ILE A 344 12.36 15.72 -10.11
CA ILE A 344 12.34 16.79 -9.10
C ILE A 344 11.33 16.42 -8.03
N GLN A 345 11.84 16.01 -6.88
CA GLN A 345 11.05 15.73 -5.70
C GLN A 345 10.77 17.03 -4.92
N ILE A 346 9.50 17.27 -4.61
CA ILE A 346 9.03 18.40 -3.80
C ILE A 346 8.28 17.83 -2.59
N GLY A 347 8.51 18.40 -1.41
CA GLY A 347 7.77 18.03 -0.21
C GLY A 347 8.68 17.61 0.94
N GLY A 348 8.41 16.44 1.54
CA GLY A 348 9.24 15.83 2.59
C GLY A 348 10.04 14.62 2.11
N ALA A 349 10.94 14.12 2.95
CA ALA A 349 11.60 12.84 2.72
C ALA A 349 10.57 11.69 2.74
N THR A 350 10.81 10.66 1.95
CA THR A 350 9.94 9.46 1.87
C THR A 350 10.21 8.47 3.03
N THR A 351 9.54 7.32 3.04
CA THR A 351 9.54 6.36 4.16
C THR A 351 10.84 5.55 4.30
N GLY A 352 11.51 5.26 3.18
CA GLY A 352 12.70 4.42 3.13
C GLY A 352 12.41 2.93 2.99
N LYS A 353 11.40 2.56 2.20
CA LYS A 353 11.00 1.17 1.98
C LYS A 353 11.27 0.72 0.54
N PHE A 354 12.39 0.04 0.35
CA PHE A 354 12.91 -0.42 -0.94
C PHE A 354 12.78 -1.94 -1.14
N GLN A 355 12.14 -2.63 -0.18
CA GLN A 355 11.94 -4.07 -0.13
C GLN A 355 10.52 -4.45 -0.57
N ALA A 356 10.41 -5.51 -1.36
CA ALA A 356 9.14 -6.09 -1.81
C ALA A 356 8.72 -7.28 -0.93
N SER A 357 7.45 -7.61 -0.98
CA SER A 357 6.83 -8.75 -0.29
C SER A 357 6.05 -9.64 -1.24
N PHE A 358 5.95 -10.91 -0.88
CA PHE A 358 5.06 -11.88 -1.49
C PHE A 358 3.97 -12.30 -0.53
N LEU A 359 2.75 -12.41 -1.04
CA LEU A 359 1.67 -12.97 -0.25
C LEU A 359 1.84 -14.49 -0.17
N LEU A 360 2.09 -15.00 1.04
CA LEU A 360 2.25 -16.42 1.30
C LEU A 360 1.03 -16.94 2.06
N TYR A 361 0.43 -18.00 1.53
CA TYR A 361 -0.61 -18.78 2.19
C TYR A 361 0.00 -20.03 2.83
N ASP A 362 -0.64 -20.61 3.85
CA ASP A 362 -0.23 -21.93 4.36
C ASP A 362 -0.49 -23.02 3.31
N ALA A 363 0.51 -23.24 2.48
CA ALA A 363 0.50 -24.17 1.36
C ALA A 363 1.91 -24.78 1.18
N PRO A 364 2.06 -25.84 0.37
CA PRO A 364 3.36 -26.43 0.09
C PRO A 364 4.36 -25.43 -0.50
N ALA A 365 5.61 -25.51 -0.05
CA ALA A 365 6.70 -24.82 -0.73
C ALA A 365 7.00 -25.51 -2.08
N PRO A 366 7.47 -24.78 -3.10
CA PRO A 366 7.79 -23.35 -3.09
C PRO A 366 6.60 -22.42 -3.39
N GLY A 367 5.42 -22.98 -3.71
CA GLY A 367 4.32 -22.20 -4.26
C GLY A 367 3.57 -21.33 -3.26
N PHE A 368 3.41 -21.77 -2.00
CA PHE A 368 2.66 -21.06 -0.95
C PHE A 368 1.35 -20.43 -1.48
N SER A 369 0.67 -21.15 -2.38
CA SER A 369 -0.35 -20.59 -3.27
C SER A 369 -1.73 -20.56 -2.63
N ARG A 370 -2.55 -19.59 -3.04
CA ARG A 370 -3.95 -19.49 -2.59
C ARG A 370 -4.75 -20.76 -2.88
N SER A 371 -4.51 -21.39 -4.04
CA SER A 371 -5.23 -22.60 -4.50
C SER A 371 -4.96 -23.84 -3.66
N GLU A 372 -3.85 -23.88 -2.93
CA GLU A 372 -3.46 -24.99 -2.06
C GLU A 372 -3.47 -24.61 -0.58
N ALA A 373 -4.03 -23.43 -0.26
CA ALA A 373 -4.08 -22.90 1.09
C ALA A 373 -4.84 -23.84 2.02
N ASN A 374 -4.31 -24.02 3.22
CA ASN A 374 -4.95 -24.72 4.32
C ASN A 374 -6.31 -24.08 4.63
N GLN A 375 -7.38 -24.86 4.52
CA GLN A 375 -8.75 -24.39 4.77
C GLN A 375 -9.08 -24.29 6.26
N GLY A 376 -8.20 -24.78 7.14
CA GLY A 376 -8.40 -24.78 8.59
C GLY A 376 -8.17 -23.44 9.30
N HIS A 377 -7.65 -22.43 8.59
CA HIS A 377 -7.45 -21.07 9.10
C HIS A 377 -7.41 -20.04 7.97
N THR A 378 -7.35 -18.75 8.32
CA THR A 378 -7.25 -17.63 7.38
C THR A 378 -5.95 -16.83 7.51
N TYR A 379 -4.97 -17.32 8.27
CA TYR A 379 -3.66 -16.70 8.33
C TYR A 379 -2.96 -16.65 6.96
N ALA A 380 -2.30 -15.53 6.69
CA ALA A 380 -1.33 -15.35 5.62
C ALA A 380 -0.24 -14.39 6.09
N MET A 381 0.90 -14.39 5.40
CA MET A 381 1.98 -13.44 5.71
C MET A 381 2.54 -12.79 4.46
N LEU A 382 3.07 -11.59 4.65
CA LEU A 382 3.79 -10.81 3.67
C LEU A 382 5.19 -10.55 4.20
N PRO A 383 6.11 -11.52 4.11
CA PRO A 383 7.50 -11.28 4.46
C PRO A 383 8.18 -10.42 3.40
N LEU A 384 9.18 -9.64 3.80
CA LEU A 384 10.12 -9.06 2.85
C LEU A 384 10.89 -10.18 2.15
N VAL A 385 10.92 -10.17 0.82
CA VAL A 385 11.49 -11.26 0.00
C VAL A 385 12.73 -10.85 -0.79
N PHE A 386 12.71 -9.66 -1.36
CA PHE A 386 13.85 -9.05 -2.06
C PHE A 386 13.86 -7.55 -1.86
N LYS A 387 15.01 -6.93 -2.13
CA LYS A 387 15.13 -5.48 -2.30
C LYS A 387 15.44 -5.11 -3.74
N THR A 388 15.06 -3.90 -4.14
CA THR A 388 15.30 -3.40 -5.49
C THR A 388 16.49 -2.44 -5.51
N ALA A 389 17.36 -2.58 -6.51
CA ALA A 389 18.39 -1.61 -6.84
C ALA A 389 18.15 -1.06 -8.25
N ASN A 390 18.22 0.25 -8.44
CA ASN A 390 17.99 0.83 -9.77
C ASN A 390 19.12 0.46 -10.76
N SER A 391 19.01 0.92 -12.01
CA SER A 391 19.96 0.58 -13.09
C SER A 391 21.43 0.95 -12.84
N VAL A 392 21.72 1.80 -11.85
CA VAL A 392 23.09 2.16 -11.43
C VAL A 392 23.49 1.55 -10.07
N GLY A 393 22.66 0.65 -9.53
CA GLY A 393 22.91 -0.06 -8.28
C GLY A 393 22.57 0.72 -7.01
N PHE A 394 21.76 1.79 -7.09
CA PHE A 394 21.33 2.55 -5.92
C PHE A 394 20.10 1.90 -5.27
N THR A 395 20.24 1.58 -3.98
CA THR A 395 19.26 0.94 -3.09
C THR A 395 19.56 1.35 -1.63
N ASP A 396 18.96 0.68 -0.66
CA ASP A 396 19.23 0.84 0.77
C ASP A 396 19.03 2.28 1.30
N TYR A 397 18.09 3.03 0.73
CA TYR A 397 17.69 4.37 1.19
C TYR A 397 16.82 4.29 2.46
N VAL A 398 17.37 3.74 3.55
CA VAL A 398 16.67 3.44 4.81
C VAL A 398 15.99 4.64 5.48
N ASP A 399 16.54 5.85 5.26
CA ASP A 399 16.02 7.13 5.78
C ASP A 399 15.06 7.82 4.79
N GLY A 400 14.74 7.18 3.67
CA GLY A 400 13.94 7.73 2.58
C GLY A 400 14.74 8.53 1.56
N LEU A 401 14.07 8.83 0.44
CA LEU A 401 14.54 9.70 -0.62
C LEU A 401 14.34 11.15 -0.23
N THR A 402 15.41 11.93 -0.28
CA THR A 402 15.43 13.34 0.15
C THR A 402 14.92 14.26 -0.96
N PRO A 403 13.98 15.19 -0.67
CA PRO A 403 13.43 16.08 -1.67
C PRO A 403 14.45 17.09 -2.20
N ASN A 404 14.33 17.47 -3.47
CA ASN A 404 15.11 18.57 -4.05
C ASN A 404 14.62 19.92 -3.52
N ILE A 405 13.32 20.02 -3.21
CA ILE A 405 12.68 21.21 -2.66
C ILE A 405 11.87 20.80 -1.43
N GLU A 406 12.36 21.14 -0.25
CA GLU A 406 11.64 20.85 0.99
C GLU A 406 10.45 21.82 1.17
N LEU A 407 9.26 21.25 1.37
CA LEU A 407 8.03 22.00 1.69
C LEU A 407 7.04 21.07 2.40
N GLY A 408 6.84 21.27 3.70
CA GLY A 408 5.76 20.60 4.43
C GLY A 408 4.38 21.15 4.08
N GLU A 409 3.34 20.38 4.39
CA GLU A 409 1.97 20.86 4.29
C GLU A 409 1.67 21.90 5.38
N ASP A 410 0.87 22.91 5.03
CA ASP A 410 0.35 23.90 5.97
C ASP A 410 -1.05 23.48 6.43
N TYR A 411 -1.18 22.96 7.66
CA TYR A 411 -2.48 22.54 8.19
C TYR A 411 -3.49 23.69 8.36
N SER A 412 -3.04 24.95 8.35
CA SER A 412 -3.93 26.12 8.31
C SER A 412 -4.37 26.50 6.89
N ASN A 413 -3.72 25.94 5.87
CA ASN A 413 -4.04 26.13 4.45
C ASN A 413 -3.51 24.99 3.58
N LEU A 414 -4.23 23.86 3.53
CA LEU A 414 -3.87 22.71 2.70
C LEU A 414 -4.15 22.89 1.21
N GLY A 415 -4.82 23.98 0.82
CA GLY A 415 -5.27 24.21 -0.55
C GLY A 415 -6.27 23.17 -1.07
N ILE A 416 -6.57 23.25 -2.37
CA ILE A 416 -7.46 22.33 -3.08
C ILE A 416 -6.60 21.51 -4.04
N LEU A 417 -6.65 20.18 -3.94
CA LEU A 417 -5.82 19.29 -4.76
C LEU A 417 -6.06 19.54 -6.26
N GLY A 418 -4.96 19.79 -6.96
CA GLY A 418 -4.98 20.10 -8.39
C GLY A 418 -5.37 21.54 -8.76
N ASP A 419 -5.73 22.39 -7.79
CA ASP A 419 -5.79 23.84 -8.03
C ASP A 419 -4.37 24.39 -8.17
N ALA A 420 -4.14 25.28 -9.15
CA ALA A 420 -2.81 25.84 -9.41
C ALA A 420 -2.22 26.64 -8.23
N ASN A 421 -3.04 27.01 -7.24
CA ASN A 421 -2.63 27.69 -6.02
C ASN A 421 -2.45 26.75 -4.82
N GLU A 422 -2.66 25.43 -4.97
CA GLU A 422 -2.34 24.46 -3.91
C GLU A 422 -0.84 24.53 -3.59
N PRO A 423 -0.43 24.62 -2.31
CA PRO A 423 0.93 25.00 -1.96
C PRO A 423 2.05 24.19 -2.63
N LEU A 424 1.97 22.86 -2.66
CA LEU A 424 3.03 22.03 -3.26
C LEU A 424 2.97 22.06 -4.79
N LEU A 425 1.78 22.00 -5.37
CA LEU A 425 1.59 22.12 -6.82
C LEU A 425 2.02 23.49 -7.35
N ALA A 426 1.72 24.57 -6.63
CA ALA A 426 2.13 25.93 -6.99
C ALA A 426 3.66 26.08 -7.04
N VAL A 427 4.39 25.41 -6.15
CA VAL A 427 5.87 25.35 -6.20
C VAL A 427 6.34 24.60 -7.44
N ALA A 428 5.73 23.45 -7.76
CA ALA A 428 6.05 22.70 -8.97
C ALA A 428 5.81 23.54 -10.24
N ILE A 429 4.64 24.19 -10.33
CA ILE A 429 4.28 25.07 -11.43
C ILE A 429 5.28 26.22 -11.56
N ALA A 430 5.63 26.89 -10.45
CA ALA A 430 6.58 28.00 -10.48
C ALA A 430 7.96 27.56 -11.01
N ASP A 431 8.43 26.38 -10.61
CA ASP A 431 9.69 25.80 -11.09
C ASP A 431 9.61 25.40 -12.57
N ILE A 432 8.49 24.81 -13.01
CA ILE A 432 8.22 24.48 -14.42
C ILE A 432 8.31 25.72 -15.32
N VAL A 433 7.64 26.81 -14.92
CA VAL A 433 7.53 28.04 -15.72
C VAL A 433 8.68 29.03 -15.51
N GLY A 434 9.68 28.67 -14.71
CA GLY A 434 10.85 29.50 -14.43
C GLY A 434 10.56 30.79 -13.65
N GLN A 435 9.53 30.77 -12.80
CA GLN A 435 9.14 31.91 -11.96
C GLN A 435 9.69 31.77 -10.54
N PRO A 436 9.83 32.88 -9.78
CA PRO A 436 10.13 32.81 -8.36
C PRO A 436 9.10 31.95 -7.64
N ARG A 437 9.57 31.08 -6.75
CA ARG A 437 8.68 30.23 -5.94
C ARG A 437 7.79 31.10 -5.05
N PRO A 438 6.53 30.70 -4.81
CA PRO A 438 5.65 31.37 -3.87
C PRO A 438 6.33 31.55 -2.51
N PHE A 439 6.03 32.66 -1.83
CA PHE A 439 6.54 32.91 -0.48
C PHE A 439 6.06 31.81 0.47
N GLN A 440 7.00 31.17 1.16
CA GLN A 440 6.71 30.17 2.18
C GLN A 440 6.61 30.87 3.54
N LYS A 441 5.48 30.71 4.22
CA LYS A 441 5.36 31.09 5.63
C LYS A 441 6.19 30.08 6.43
N ASN A 442 7.09 30.58 7.30
CA ASN A 442 7.71 29.71 8.29
C ASN A 442 6.63 29.24 9.26
N LEU A 443 6.26 27.98 9.16
CA LEU A 443 5.33 27.32 10.07
C LEU A 443 6.14 26.41 10.98
N ASP A 444 5.71 26.32 12.23
CA ASP A 444 6.25 25.31 13.14
C ASP A 444 5.90 23.93 12.58
N LYS A 445 6.91 23.07 12.47
CA LYS A 445 6.71 21.69 12.02
C LYS A 445 5.96 20.96 13.13
N LEU A 446 4.69 20.70 12.91
CA LEU A 446 3.90 19.88 13.83
C LEU A 446 4.18 18.40 13.56
N GLU A 447 4.15 17.60 14.62
CA GLU A 447 4.34 16.17 14.56
C GLU A 447 3.01 15.47 14.27
N GLU A 448 2.98 14.74 13.16
CA GLU A 448 1.88 13.85 12.80
C GLU A 448 2.11 12.47 13.44
N ILE A 449 1.12 12.00 14.21
CA ILE A 449 1.22 10.76 14.99
C ILE A 449 0.63 9.54 14.30
N SER A 450 -0.37 9.73 13.45
CA SER A 450 -1.11 8.65 12.80
C SER A 450 -1.95 9.18 11.65
N GLU A 451 -2.60 8.28 10.93
CA GLU A 451 -3.50 8.60 9.82
C GLU A 451 -4.60 7.54 9.65
N SER A 452 -5.54 7.78 8.74
CA SER A 452 -6.65 6.88 8.43
C SER A 452 -6.22 5.50 7.94
N LYS A 453 -5.12 5.38 7.19
CA LYS A 453 -4.64 4.11 6.63
C LYS A 453 -3.61 3.39 7.51
N ALA A 454 -3.26 3.93 8.68
CA ALA A 454 -2.20 3.37 9.53
C ALA A 454 -2.45 1.91 9.96
N ASN A 455 -3.73 1.52 10.10
CA ASN A 455 -4.14 0.15 10.47
C ASN A 455 -4.50 -0.72 9.26
N SER A 456 -4.30 -0.22 8.03
CA SER A 456 -4.57 -1.00 6.83
C SER A 456 -3.61 -2.20 6.75
N PRO A 457 -4.09 -3.40 6.37
CA PRO A 457 -3.22 -4.57 6.19
C PRO A 457 -2.23 -4.39 5.03
N ILE A 458 -2.40 -3.36 4.19
CA ILE A 458 -1.47 -3.01 3.11
C ILE A 458 -0.70 -1.71 3.38
N TYR A 459 -0.70 -1.22 4.63
CA TYR A 459 -0.05 0.04 4.97
C TYR A 459 1.43 0.04 4.58
N GLN A 460 1.77 0.97 3.71
CA GLN A 460 3.10 1.16 3.17
C GLN A 460 3.71 -0.07 2.48
N LEU A 461 2.96 -1.05 1.95
CA LEU A 461 3.57 -2.27 1.38
C LEU A 461 4.01 -2.13 -0.08
N MET A 462 5.06 -2.88 -0.47
CA MET A 462 5.43 -3.09 -1.87
C MET A 462 5.21 -4.57 -2.18
N ILE A 463 4.30 -4.86 -3.10
CA ILE A 463 3.84 -6.21 -3.39
C ILE A 463 4.36 -6.59 -4.77
N ALA A 464 5.15 -7.66 -4.82
CA ALA A 464 5.51 -8.28 -6.08
C ALA A 464 4.50 -9.40 -6.36
N GLU A 465 3.97 -9.41 -7.58
CA GLU A 465 3.05 -10.45 -8.01
C GLU A 465 3.79 -11.76 -8.27
N GLN A 466 3.14 -12.88 -7.94
CA GLN A 466 3.65 -14.25 -8.15
C GLN A 466 3.01 -14.91 -9.38
#